data_AF-A0A6G1EDJ8-F1
#
_entry.id   AF-A0A6G1EDJ8-F1
#
_cell.length_a   1.000
_cell.length_b   1.000
_cell.length_c   1.000
_cell.angle_alpha   90.00
_cell.angle_beta   90.00
_cell.angle_gamma   90.00
#
_symmetry.space_group_name_H-M   'P 1'
#
loop_
_entity.id
_entity.type
_entity.pdbx_description
1 polymer ?
#
loop_
_entity_poly.entity_id
_entity_poly.type
_entity_poly.pdbx_seq_one_letter_code
_entity_poly.pdbx_strand_id
1 'polypeptide(L)'
;MYEQFTEEQDEWYDPAIDLASPRAVAALRARFRARCPPLDDARCRDLRPGDPLCVACALAGDELKYYDAALESVSPAAHKMVDGEERCACRFLVRWASGPLAGDGEEVGIERICCVRSTTPVQDAVLAEFLDGVTKSLGGDGEGNATASQSSGAVAP
;
A
#
# COMPACT_ATOMS: atom_id res chain seq x y z
N MET A 1 7.75 4.50 -10.84
CA MET A 1 8.69 5.52 -10.38
C MET A 1 8.75 5.59 -8.87
N TYR A 2 9.82 5.07 -8.31
CA TYR A 2 10.21 5.40 -6.93
C TYR A 2 10.97 6.72 -6.90
N GLU A 3 10.58 7.62 -6.00
CA GLU A 3 11.26 8.92 -5.86
C GLU A 3 12.73 8.72 -5.49
N GLN A 4 13.62 9.46 -6.17
CA GLN A 4 15.08 9.45 -5.93
C GLN A 4 15.79 8.15 -6.30
N PHE A 5 15.11 7.22 -6.98
CA PHE A 5 15.72 6.04 -7.59
C PHE A 5 15.74 6.16 -9.11
N THR A 6 16.63 5.40 -9.74
CA THR A 6 16.69 5.27 -11.20
C THR A 6 15.54 4.42 -11.71
N GLU A 7 15.17 4.57 -12.98
CA GLU A 7 14.11 3.78 -13.63
C GLU A 7 14.38 2.27 -13.61
N GLU A 8 15.64 1.87 -13.50
CA GLU A 8 16.04 0.47 -13.33
C GLU A 8 15.40 -0.19 -12.09
N GLN A 9 15.04 0.61 -11.09
CA GLN A 9 14.44 0.12 -9.85
C GLN A 9 12.91 0.21 -9.86
N ASP A 10 12.33 0.69 -10.96
CA ASP A 10 10.88 0.70 -11.11
C ASP A 10 10.34 -0.71 -11.31
N GLU A 11 9.16 -0.94 -10.73
CA GLU A 11 8.39 -2.14 -11.01
C GLU A 11 7.59 -1.96 -12.31
N TRP A 12 7.75 -2.89 -13.24
CA TRP A 12 7.06 -2.93 -14.52
C TRP A 12 5.99 -4.02 -14.52
N TYR A 13 4.83 -3.73 -15.11
CA TYR A 13 3.70 -4.65 -15.21
C TYR A 13 3.26 -4.75 -16.66
N ASP A 14 3.15 -5.97 -17.17
CA ASP A 14 2.52 -6.25 -18.46
C ASP A 14 1.01 -6.43 -18.25
N PRO A 15 0.15 -5.56 -18.79
CA PRO A 15 -1.30 -5.68 -18.60
C PRO A 15 -1.89 -7.01 -19.09
N ALA A 16 -1.33 -7.62 -20.12
CA ALA A 16 -1.83 -8.87 -20.69
C ALA A 16 -1.45 -10.10 -19.86
N ILE A 17 -0.38 -10.00 -19.05
CA ILE A 17 0.13 -11.11 -18.24
C ILE A 17 -0.20 -10.86 -16.76
N ASP A 18 0.24 -9.74 -16.22
CA ASP A 18 0.17 -9.43 -14.79
C ASP A 18 -1.20 -8.91 -14.36
N LEU A 19 -1.99 -8.37 -15.29
CA LEU A 19 -3.34 -7.82 -15.03
C LEU A 19 -4.45 -8.59 -15.75
N ALA A 20 -4.19 -9.85 -16.09
CA ALA A 20 -5.09 -10.71 -16.86
C ALA A 20 -6.40 -11.11 -16.13
N SER A 21 -6.63 -10.66 -14.90
CA SER A 21 -7.85 -10.96 -14.15
C SER A 21 -8.27 -9.82 -13.22
N PRO A 22 -9.58 -9.69 -12.90
CA PRO A 22 -10.06 -8.70 -11.95
C PRO A 22 -9.38 -8.82 -10.57
N ARG A 23 -9.04 -10.05 -10.15
CA ARG A 23 -8.31 -10.30 -8.91
C ARG A 23 -6.90 -9.72 -8.95
N ALA A 24 -6.21 -9.84 -10.08
CA ALA A 24 -4.86 -9.30 -10.24
C ALA A 24 -4.86 -7.77 -10.25
N VAL A 25 -5.84 -7.14 -10.93
CA VAL A 25 -6.05 -5.69 -10.87
C VAL A 25 -6.35 -5.22 -9.44
N ALA A 26 -7.20 -5.94 -8.71
CA ALA A 26 -7.48 -5.64 -7.31
C ALA A 26 -6.25 -5.79 -6.41
N ALA A 27 -5.41 -6.80 -6.65
CA ALA A 27 -4.17 -7.00 -5.93
C ALA A 27 -3.18 -5.84 -6.17
N LEU A 28 -3.01 -5.40 -7.42
CA LEU A 28 -2.19 -4.24 -7.75
C LEU A 28 -2.75 -2.97 -7.08
N ARG A 29 -4.06 -2.75 -7.14
CA ARG A 29 -4.73 -1.61 -6.48
C ARG A 29 -4.44 -1.55 -4.98
N ALA A 30 -4.45 -2.70 -4.30
CA ALA A 30 -4.21 -2.79 -2.86
C ALA A 30 -2.77 -2.43 -2.43
N ARG A 31 -1.81 -2.36 -3.37
CA ARG A 31 -0.42 -1.98 -3.08
C ARG A 31 -0.23 -0.48 -2.84
N PHE A 32 -1.18 0.35 -3.27
CA PHE A 32 -1.08 1.80 -3.15
C PHE A 32 -1.77 2.31 -1.89
N ARG A 33 -1.00 3.00 -1.04
CA ARG A 33 -1.51 3.67 0.17
C ARG A 33 -0.89 5.04 0.37
N ALA A 34 -1.56 5.88 1.15
CA ALA A 34 -1.02 7.18 1.52
C ALA A 34 0.32 7.00 2.25
N ARG A 35 1.24 7.95 2.06
CA ARG A 35 2.54 7.96 2.74
C ARG A 35 2.34 7.80 4.26
N CYS A 36 3.08 6.89 4.86
CA CYS A 36 3.13 6.72 6.31
C CYS A 36 4.17 7.69 6.89
N PRO A 37 3.77 8.77 7.60
CA PRO A 37 4.73 9.66 8.22
C PRO A 37 5.40 9.00 9.42
N PRO A 38 6.66 9.35 9.72
CA PRO A 38 7.31 8.98 10.98
C PRO A 38 6.46 9.37 12.20
N LEU A 39 6.49 8.54 13.23
CA LEU A 39 5.85 8.85 14.51
C LEU A 39 6.59 10.01 15.19
N ASP A 40 5.85 11.03 15.60
CA ASP A 40 6.38 12.15 16.36
C ASP A 40 6.60 11.75 17.82
N ASP A 41 7.73 12.15 18.38
CA ASP A 41 8.14 11.85 19.75
C ASP A 41 7.09 12.24 20.79
N ALA A 42 6.44 13.40 20.64
CA ALA A 42 5.40 13.86 21.54
C ALA A 42 4.08 13.07 21.40
N ARG A 43 3.90 12.40 20.26
CA ARG A 43 2.70 11.62 19.93
C ARG A 43 2.86 10.12 20.15
N CYS A 44 3.97 9.68 20.70
CA CYS A 44 4.23 8.25 20.92
C CYS A 44 3.15 7.57 21.79
N ARG A 45 2.50 8.36 22.65
CA ARG A 45 1.41 7.94 23.56
C ARG A 45 0.05 7.81 22.88
N ASP A 46 -0.08 8.21 21.62
CA ASP A 46 -1.32 8.07 20.86
C ASP A 46 -1.52 6.63 20.36
N LEU A 47 -0.44 5.87 20.21
CA LEU A 47 -0.49 4.49 19.72
C LEU A 47 -1.20 3.54 20.69
N ARG A 48 -1.91 2.56 20.13
CA ARG A 48 -2.64 1.50 20.85
C ARG A 48 -2.29 0.12 20.29
N PRO A 49 -2.31 -0.93 21.13
CA PRO A 49 -2.24 -2.30 20.64
C PRO A 49 -3.23 -2.55 19.50
N GLY A 50 -2.77 -3.19 18.44
CA GLY A 50 -3.51 -3.44 17.20
C GLY A 50 -3.32 -2.36 16.12
N ASP A 51 -2.73 -1.21 16.43
CA ASP A 51 -2.51 -0.16 15.44
C ASP A 51 -1.61 -0.67 14.30
N PRO A 52 -2.00 -0.44 13.02
CA PRO A 52 -1.16 -0.77 11.88
C PRO A 52 0.00 0.23 11.76
N LEU A 53 1.20 -0.31 11.66
CA LEU A 53 2.45 0.43 11.54
C LEU A 53 3.20 -0.01 10.29
N CYS A 54 3.99 0.91 9.76
CA CYS A 54 5.03 0.64 8.77
C CYS A 54 6.37 0.77 9.48
N VAL A 55 7.11 -0.32 9.62
CA VAL A 55 8.30 -0.40 10.47
C VAL A 55 9.54 -0.67 9.64
N ALA A 56 10.59 0.11 9.88
CA ALA A 56 11.89 -0.12 9.27
C ALA A 56 12.49 -1.43 9.78
N CYS A 57 12.95 -2.31 8.89
CA CYS A 57 13.55 -3.61 9.15
C CYS A 57 14.97 -3.61 8.59
N ALA A 58 15.95 -3.75 9.46
CA ALA A 58 17.34 -3.92 9.05
C ALA A 58 17.54 -5.35 8.54
N LEU A 59 18.05 -5.47 7.33
CA LEU A 59 18.37 -6.72 6.66
C LEU A 59 19.89 -6.86 6.54
N ALA A 60 20.35 -8.00 6.02
CA ALA A 60 21.77 -8.23 5.82
C ALA A 60 22.38 -7.21 4.85
N GLY A 61 23.62 -6.79 5.11
CA GLY A 61 24.37 -5.90 4.21
C GLY A 61 23.94 -4.44 4.24
N ASP A 62 23.58 -3.92 5.42
CA ASP A 62 23.14 -2.52 5.64
C ASP A 62 21.87 -2.11 4.88
N GLU A 63 21.13 -3.08 4.34
CA GLU A 63 19.87 -2.83 3.67
C GLU A 63 18.77 -2.53 4.71
N LEU A 64 18.08 -1.41 4.52
CA LEU A 64 16.93 -1.02 5.33
C LEU A 64 15.68 -1.02 4.44
N LYS A 65 14.71 -1.88 4.77
CA LYS A 65 13.40 -1.93 4.11
C LYS A 65 12.29 -1.63 5.09
N TYR A 66 11.10 -1.33 4.59
CA TYR A 66 9.94 -1.05 5.41
C TYR A 66 8.87 -2.11 5.17
N TYR A 67 8.33 -2.66 6.26
CA TYR A 67 7.29 -3.68 6.22
C TYR A 67 6.15 -3.36 7.16
N ASP A 68 4.99 -3.93 6.89
CA ASP A 68 3.83 -3.78 7.74
C ASP A 68 3.96 -4.62 9.00
N ALA A 69 3.56 -4.02 10.12
CA ALA A 69 3.51 -4.65 11.42
C ALA A 69 2.30 -4.12 12.20
N ALA A 70 1.88 -4.85 13.23
CA ALA A 70 0.89 -4.40 14.19
C ALA A 70 1.56 -4.13 15.54
N LEU A 71 1.18 -3.05 16.21
CA LEU A 71 1.63 -2.79 17.57
C LEU A 71 1.05 -3.84 18.53
N GLU A 72 1.88 -4.48 19.35
CA GLU A 72 1.42 -5.37 20.42
C GLU A 72 1.35 -4.65 21.77
N SER A 73 2.41 -3.94 22.12
CA SER A 73 2.47 -3.19 23.38
C SER A 73 3.53 -2.08 23.32
N VAL A 74 3.41 -1.15 24.26
CA VAL A 74 4.36 -0.04 24.45
C VAL A 74 4.95 -0.17 25.84
N SER A 75 6.27 -0.19 25.94
CA SER A 75 7.04 -0.05 27.16
C SER A 75 7.42 1.42 27.32
N PRO A 76 6.68 2.20 28.15
CA PRO A 76 6.92 3.62 28.29
C PRO A 76 8.24 3.89 29.01
N ALA A 77 8.95 4.93 28.58
CA ALA A 77 10.13 5.45 29.25
C ALA A 77 9.99 6.95 29.48
N ALA A 78 10.80 7.51 30.37
CA ALA A 78 10.87 8.96 30.54
C ALA A 78 11.44 9.61 29.28
N HIS A 79 10.72 10.58 28.72
CA HIS A 79 11.19 11.37 27.60
C HIS A 79 12.26 12.35 28.08
N LYS A 80 13.21 12.68 27.19
CA LYS A 80 14.26 13.65 27.46
C LYS A 80 14.00 14.92 26.67
N MET A 81 14.44 16.05 27.19
CA MET A 81 14.50 17.29 26.41
C MET A 81 15.92 17.45 25.88
N VAL A 82 16.09 17.52 24.57
CA VAL A 82 17.37 17.74 23.89
C VAL A 82 17.20 18.94 22.97
N ASP A 83 17.99 20.00 23.20
CA ASP A 83 17.93 21.26 22.45
C ASP A 83 16.52 21.90 22.37
N GLY A 84 15.71 21.68 23.39
CA GLY A 84 14.33 22.19 23.47
C GLY A 84 13.29 21.30 22.78
N GLU A 85 13.70 20.18 22.17
CA GLU A 85 12.81 19.18 21.57
C GLU A 85 12.65 17.96 22.49
N GLU A 86 11.44 17.42 22.52
CA GLU A 86 11.15 16.17 23.23
C GLU A 86 11.74 14.99 22.46
N ARG A 87 12.45 14.11 23.16
CA ARG A 87 13.05 12.89 22.64
C ARG A 87 12.45 11.67 23.32
N CYS A 88 11.73 10.88 22.53
CA CYS A 88 11.09 9.66 22.99
C CYS A 88 12.12 8.55 23.21
N ALA A 89 12.01 7.86 24.34
CA ALA A 89 12.83 6.69 24.68
C ALA A 89 11.97 5.42 24.88
N CYS A 90 10.68 5.50 24.55
CA CYS A 90 9.76 4.36 24.65
C CYS A 90 10.17 3.25 23.70
N ARG A 91 9.80 2.02 24.06
CA ARG A 91 10.04 0.83 23.25
C ARG A 91 8.72 0.22 22.83
N PHE A 92 8.65 -0.26 21.59
CA PHE A 92 7.41 -0.72 20.98
C PHE A 92 7.60 -2.17 20.56
N LEU A 93 6.84 -3.07 21.18
CA LEU A 93 6.78 -4.45 20.72
C LEU A 93 5.82 -4.50 19.53
N VAL A 94 6.32 -4.90 18.37
CA VAL A 94 5.55 -5.06 17.15
C VAL A 94 5.52 -6.51 16.73
N ARG A 95 4.42 -6.95 16.11
CA ARG A 95 4.36 -8.22 15.38
C ARG A 95 4.36 -7.93 13.88
N TRP A 96 5.34 -8.48 13.17
CA TRP A 96 5.47 -8.30 11.73
C TRP A 96 4.29 -8.96 11.00
N ALA A 97 3.60 -8.20 10.15
CA ALA A 97 2.48 -8.69 9.34
C ALA A 97 2.93 -9.12 7.93
N SER A 98 4.09 -8.65 7.49
CA SER A 98 4.65 -8.92 6.17
C SER A 98 6.18 -8.92 6.22
N GLY A 99 6.81 -9.34 5.11
CA GLY A 99 8.26 -9.37 4.99
C GLY A 99 8.91 -10.63 5.58
N PRO A 100 10.25 -10.64 5.67
CA PRO A 100 11.01 -11.83 6.03
C PRO A 100 10.82 -12.28 7.49
N LEU A 101 10.29 -11.41 8.35
CA LEU A 101 10.05 -11.68 9.77
C LEU A 101 8.55 -11.88 10.08
N ALA A 102 7.70 -12.05 9.06
CA ALA A 102 6.25 -12.14 9.25
C ALA A 102 5.86 -13.20 10.30
N GLY A 103 5.06 -12.78 11.29
CA GLY A 103 4.65 -13.58 12.44
C GLY A 103 5.49 -13.36 13.70
N ASP A 104 6.76 -12.95 13.55
CA ASP A 104 7.68 -12.74 14.68
C ASP A 104 7.42 -11.41 15.39
N GLY A 105 7.83 -11.36 16.66
CA GLY A 105 7.78 -10.17 17.49
C GLY A 105 9.15 -9.50 17.62
N GLU A 106 9.20 -8.18 17.55
CA GLU A 106 10.43 -7.39 17.73
C GLU A 106 10.18 -6.14 18.55
N GLU A 107 11.12 -5.79 19.43
CA GLU A 107 11.10 -4.53 20.14
C GLU A 107 11.90 -3.45 19.37
N VAL A 108 11.23 -2.38 18.97
CA VAL A 108 11.82 -1.29 18.18
C VAL A 108 11.73 0.06 18.89
N GLY A 109 12.55 1.02 18.46
CA GLY A 109 12.49 2.42 18.88
C GLY A 109 11.59 3.24 17.97
N ILE A 110 11.25 4.46 18.41
CA ILE A 110 10.35 5.36 17.68
C ILE A 110 10.87 5.72 16.28
N GLU A 111 12.19 5.81 16.12
CA GLU A 111 12.88 6.18 14.89
C GLU A 111 12.61 5.20 13.73
N ARG A 112 12.16 3.98 14.06
CA ARG A 112 11.81 2.95 13.08
C ARG A 112 10.32 2.92 12.73
N ILE A 113 9.48 3.71 13.39
CA ILE A 113 8.03 3.62 13.28
C ILE A 113 7.46 4.72 12.40
N CYS A 114 6.69 4.32 11.38
CA CYS A 114 5.83 5.20 10.61
C CYS A 114 4.36 4.80 10.82
N CYS A 115 3.48 5.78 11.03
CA CYS A 115 2.06 5.53 11.29
C CYS A 115 1.28 5.33 9.99
N VAL A 116 0.47 4.28 9.93
CA VAL A 116 -0.51 4.11 8.85
C VAL A 116 -1.73 4.97 9.18
N ARG A 117 -1.79 6.18 8.60
CA ARG A 117 -2.87 7.16 8.88
C ARG A 117 -4.24 6.75 8.35
N SER A 118 -4.27 5.93 7.31
CA SER A 118 -5.49 5.42 6.71
C SER A 118 -5.17 4.12 5.98
N THR A 119 -6.03 3.13 6.16
CA THR A 119 -6.04 1.90 5.35
C THR A 119 -6.79 2.09 4.04
N THR A 120 -7.33 3.29 3.79
CA THR A 120 -8.00 3.62 2.53
C THR A 120 -6.93 3.75 1.43
N PRO A 121 -7.12 3.10 0.27
CA PRO A 121 -6.22 3.23 -0.86
C PRO A 121 -6.02 4.70 -1.28
N VAL A 122 -4.87 5.00 -1.89
CA VAL A 122 -4.61 6.34 -2.46
C VAL A 122 -5.70 6.69 -3.47
N GLN A 123 -6.27 7.88 -3.33
CA GLN A 123 -7.13 8.46 -4.36
C GLN A 123 -6.27 9.27 -5.34
N ASP A 124 -5.54 8.55 -6.19
CA ASP A 124 -4.87 9.15 -7.35
C ASP A 124 -5.76 8.95 -8.57
N ALA A 125 -6.18 10.04 -9.20
CA ALA A 125 -7.16 10.00 -10.28
C ALA A 125 -6.62 9.26 -11.52
N VAL A 126 -5.33 9.41 -11.82
CA VAL A 126 -4.68 8.79 -12.99
C VAL A 126 -4.56 7.28 -12.77
N LEU A 127 -4.11 6.86 -11.59
CA LEU A 127 -4.04 5.46 -11.20
C LEU A 127 -5.42 4.81 -11.20
N ALA A 128 -6.42 5.50 -10.64
CA ALA A 128 -7.80 5.01 -10.61
C ALA A 128 -8.34 4.81 -12.03
N GLU A 129 -8.20 5.80 -12.90
CA GLU A 129 -8.62 5.73 -14.29
C GLU A 129 -7.94 4.58 -15.04
N PHE A 130 -6.63 4.40 -14.87
CA PHE A 130 -5.88 3.28 -15.46
C PHE A 130 -6.43 1.92 -15.01
N LEU A 131 -6.53 1.70 -13.70
CA LEU A 131 -6.98 0.40 -13.15
C LEU A 131 -8.45 0.11 -13.50
N ASP A 132 -9.30 1.13 -13.54
CA ASP A 132 -10.70 0.98 -13.99
C ASP A 132 -10.78 0.67 -15.49
N GLY A 133 -9.93 1.28 -16.31
CA GLY A 133 -9.81 0.99 -17.74
C GLY A 133 -9.44 -0.47 -18.00
N VAL A 134 -8.42 -0.98 -17.30
CA VAL A 134 -8.00 -2.40 -17.38
C VAL A 134 -9.10 -3.33 -16.87
N THR A 135 -9.81 -2.96 -15.79
CA THR A 135 -10.93 -3.78 -15.29
C THR A 135 -12.06 -3.89 -16.31
N LYS A 136 -12.37 -2.80 -17.02
CA LYS A 136 -13.42 -2.79 -18.04
C LYS A 136 -13.06 -3.62 -19.27
N SER A 137 -11.80 -3.60 -19.72
CA SER A 137 -11.37 -4.39 -20.88
C SER A 137 -11.48 -5.90 -20.62
N LEU A 138 -11.31 -6.34 -19.37
CA LEU A 138 -11.52 -7.74 -18.96
C LEU A 138 -12.99 -8.18 -18.99
N GLY A 139 -13.95 -7.25 -18.96
CA GLY A 139 -15.39 -7.52 -19.00
C GLY A 139 -16.03 -7.40 -20.39
N GLY A 140 -15.23 -7.09 -21.42
CA GLY A 140 -15.71 -6.66 -22.75
C GLY A 140 -16.08 -7.74 -23.76
N ASP A 141 -15.92 -9.03 -23.47
CA ASP A 141 -16.22 -10.12 -24.41
C ASP A 141 -17.72 -10.52 -24.41
N GLY A 142 -18.63 -9.55 -24.39
CA GLY A 142 -20.06 -9.79 -24.15
C GLY A 142 -21.08 -8.87 -24.83
N GLU A 143 -20.70 -7.97 -25.74
CA GLU A 143 -21.67 -7.26 -26.58
C GLU A 143 -21.61 -7.80 -28.01
N GLY A 144 -22.42 -8.83 -28.25
CA GLY A 144 -22.70 -9.35 -29.58
C GLY A 144 -23.26 -8.25 -30.48
N ASN A 145 -22.45 -7.81 -31.43
CA ASN A 145 -22.87 -7.01 -32.57
C ASN A 145 -23.82 -7.85 -33.46
N ALA A 146 -25.11 -7.84 -33.13
CA ALA A 146 -26.15 -8.34 -34.03
C ALA A 146 -26.39 -7.29 -35.12
N THR A 147 -25.66 -7.44 -36.23
CA THR A 147 -25.95 -6.80 -37.52
C THR A 147 -27.42 -6.99 -37.89
N ALA A 148 -28.22 -5.93 -37.76
CA ALA A 148 -29.54 -5.85 -38.35
C ALA A 148 -29.38 -5.72 -39.88
N SER A 149 -29.50 -6.85 -40.58
CA SER A 149 -29.61 -6.87 -42.04
C SER A 149 -30.98 -6.34 -42.45
N GLN A 150 -30.95 -5.29 -43.28
CA GLN A 150 -32.11 -4.77 -44.00
C GLN A 150 -32.59 -5.81 -45.02
N SER A 151 -33.89 -6.04 -45.12
CA SER A 151 -34.51 -6.46 -46.37
C SER A 151 -35.77 -5.61 -46.61
N SER A 152 -35.63 -4.63 -47.50
CA SER A 152 -36.76 -3.99 -48.17
C SER A 152 -37.42 -4.98 -49.13
N GLY A 153 -38.74 -5.02 -49.12
CA GLY A 153 -39.54 -5.76 -50.09
C GLY A 153 -40.97 -5.22 -50.10
N ALA A 154 -41.20 -4.13 -50.83
CA ALA A 154 -42.52 -3.68 -51.22
C ALA A 154 -42.93 -4.39 -52.52
N VAL A 155 -44.23 -4.70 -52.68
CA VAL A 155 -45.10 -4.22 -53.79
C VAL A 155 -46.47 -4.94 -53.68
N ALA A 156 -47.51 -4.13 -53.86
CA ALA A 156 -48.95 -4.45 -53.89
C ALA A 156 -49.38 -5.12 -55.23
N PRO A 157 -50.65 -5.15 -55.70
CA PRO A 157 -51.73 -4.16 -55.58
C PRO A 157 -52.88 -4.54 -54.63
#